data_AF-A0A8S8YS95-F1
#
_entry.id   AF-A0A8S8YS95-F1
#
_cell.length_a   1.000
_cell.length_b   1.000
_cell.length_c   1.000
_cell.angle_alpha   90.00
_cell.angle_beta   90.00
_cell.angle_gamma   90.00
#
_symmetry.space_group_name_H-M   'P 1'
#
loop_
_entity.id
_entity.type
_entity.pdbx_description
1 polymer ?
#
loop_
_entity_poly.entity_id
_entity_poly.type
_entity_poly.pdbx_seq_one_letter_code
_entity_poly.pdbx_strand_id
1 'polypeptide(L)'
;MEHNRALAIQGRKILCGALGTSPPVPDSMVSSIAAVEMPGEGDVGPMSLEGDPYHNFLLDEFGIQVPVFPWRHHNKRYIRISAQLYNHVEEYEFLADCLSRSL
;
A
#
# COMPACT_ATOMS: atom_id res chain seq x y z
N MET A 1 -10.95 -7.61 -16.63
CA MET A 1 -10.09 -6.59 -16.01
C MET A 1 -10.87 -5.60 -15.16
N GLU A 2 -12.13 -5.26 -15.50
CA GLU A 2 -12.91 -4.28 -14.71
C GLU A 2 -13.07 -4.65 -13.24
N HIS A 3 -13.32 -5.94 -12.93
CA HIS A 3 -13.40 -6.41 -11.55
C HIS A 3 -12.11 -6.13 -10.76
N ASN A 4 -10.96 -6.54 -11.27
CA ASN A 4 -9.67 -6.27 -10.64
C ASN A 4 -9.40 -4.76 -10.48
N ARG A 5 -9.78 -3.96 -11.49
CA ARG A 5 -9.63 -2.51 -11.43
C ARG A 5 -10.49 -1.91 -10.31
N ALA A 6 -11.76 -2.29 -10.24
CA ALA A 6 -12.67 -1.85 -9.18
C ALA A 6 -12.13 -2.23 -7.80
N LEU A 7 -11.63 -3.45 -7.66
CA LEU A 7 -11.04 -3.95 -6.42
C LEU A 7 -9.75 -3.20 -6.04
N ALA A 8 -8.85 -2.90 -6.99
CA ALA A 8 -7.65 -2.11 -6.72
C ALA A 8 -7.99 -0.68 -6.28
N ILE A 9 -9.00 -0.05 -6.90
CA ILE A 9 -9.50 1.28 -6.50
C ILE A 9 -10.09 1.23 -5.09
N GLN A 10 -10.90 0.21 -4.79
CA GLN A 10 -11.53 0.03 -3.48
C GLN A 10 -10.47 -0.24 -2.40
N GLY A 11 -9.54 -1.17 -2.63
CA GLY A 11 -8.43 -1.47 -1.74
C GLY A 11 -7.58 -0.22 -1.46
N ARG A 12 -7.27 0.58 -2.49
CA ARG A 12 -6.58 1.85 -2.31
C ARG A 12 -7.36 2.81 -1.40
N LYS A 13 -8.68 2.93 -1.59
CA LYS A 13 -9.54 3.81 -0.76
C LYS A 13 -9.52 3.38 0.71
N ILE A 14 -9.62 2.07 0.97
CA ILE A 14 -9.55 1.49 2.31
C ILE A 14 -8.20 1.83 2.96
N LEU A 15 -7.10 1.56 2.27
CA LEU A 15 -5.75 1.81 2.78
C LEU A 15 -5.47 3.29 3.00
N CYS A 16 -5.83 4.17 2.05
CA CYS A 16 -5.72 5.61 2.23
C CYS A 16 -6.52 6.09 3.46
N GLY A 17 -7.73 5.56 3.67
CA GLY A 17 -8.55 5.87 4.83
C GLY A 17 -7.87 5.48 6.16
N ALA A 18 -7.33 4.27 6.24
CA ALA A 18 -6.62 3.78 7.42
C ALA A 18 -5.33 4.56 7.71
N LEU A 19 -4.60 4.93 6.68
CA LEU A 19 -3.34 5.67 6.77
C LEU A 19 -3.51 7.18 6.92
N GLY A 20 -4.75 7.70 6.84
CA GLY A 20 -5.03 9.13 6.87
C GLY A 20 -4.47 9.89 5.65
N THR A 21 -4.29 9.22 4.51
CA THR A 21 -3.76 9.81 3.28
C THR A 21 -4.84 9.94 2.20
N SER A 22 -4.52 10.64 1.11
CA SER A 22 -5.36 10.72 -0.08
C SER A 22 -4.78 9.88 -1.23
N PRO A 23 -5.61 9.39 -2.17
CA PRO A 23 -5.11 8.72 -3.36
C PRO A 23 -4.10 9.60 -4.13
N PRO A 24 -2.90 9.10 -4.44
CA PRO A 24 -1.84 9.93 -5.06
C PRO A 24 -2.12 10.24 -6.54
N VAL A 25 -3.06 9.52 -7.17
CA VAL A 25 -3.46 9.69 -8.58
C VAL A 25 -4.97 9.45 -8.73
N PRO A 26 -5.64 10.04 -9.72
CA PRO A 26 -7.08 9.80 -9.96
C PRO A 26 -7.40 8.33 -10.30
N ASP A 27 -8.64 7.90 -10.05
CA ASP A 27 -9.15 6.55 -10.36
C ASP A 27 -9.03 6.18 -11.87
N SER A 28 -8.91 7.18 -12.75
CA SER A 28 -8.70 6.99 -14.19
C SER A 28 -7.30 6.48 -14.55
N MET A 29 -6.30 6.66 -13.67
CA MET A 29 -4.94 6.17 -13.87
C MET A 29 -4.70 4.78 -13.25
N VAL A 30 -5.73 4.17 -12.66
CA VAL A 30 -5.65 2.88 -11.98
C VAL A 30 -6.21 1.77 -12.86
N SER A 31 -5.44 0.69 -12.99
CA SER A 31 -5.85 -0.59 -13.56
C SER A 31 -5.94 -1.62 -12.42
N SER A 32 -5.36 -2.81 -12.54
CA SER A 32 -5.30 -3.81 -11.46
C SER A 32 -4.24 -3.55 -10.39
N ILE A 33 -3.52 -2.41 -10.46
CA ILE A 33 -2.46 -2.05 -9.52
C ILE A 33 -2.71 -0.62 -9.05
N ALA A 34 -2.57 -0.39 -7.75
CA ALA A 34 -2.74 0.93 -7.15
C ALA A 34 -1.62 1.24 -6.16
N ALA A 35 -1.17 2.50 -6.17
CA ALA A 35 -0.24 3.04 -5.18
C ALA A 35 -1.00 3.74 -4.04
N VAL A 36 -0.47 3.60 -2.83
CA VAL A 36 -0.93 4.25 -1.60
C VAL A 36 0.28 4.95 -0.98
N GLU A 37 0.15 6.23 -0.68
CA GLU A 37 1.20 6.96 0.05
C GLU A 37 1.18 6.56 1.53
N MET A 38 2.37 6.33 2.10
CA MET A 38 2.51 6.11 3.54
C MET A 38 2.63 7.44 4.30
N PRO A 39 2.03 7.54 5.49
CA PRO A 39 2.17 8.72 6.32
C PRO A 39 3.59 8.83 6.89
N GLY A 40 3.93 10.00 7.42
CA GLY A 40 5.23 10.29 8.02
C GLY A 40 5.92 11.50 7.42
N GLU A 41 6.81 12.08 8.24
CA GLU A 41 7.65 13.23 7.92
C GLU A 41 9.13 12.81 7.97
N GLY A 42 9.97 13.54 7.23
CA GLY A 42 11.42 13.31 7.20
C GLY A 42 11.92 12.75 5.87
N ASP A 43 13.25 12.77 5.73
CA ASP A 43 13.90 12.31 4.51
C ASP A 43 13.80 10.79 4.38
N VAL A 44 13.39 10.36 3.18
CA VAL A 44 13.35 8.94 2.84
C VAL A 44 14.69 8.54 2.23
N GLY A 45 15.32 7.53 2.82
CA GLY A 45 16.58 6.96 2.35
C GLY A 45 16.46 6.18 1.03
N PRO A 46 17.58 5.69 0.46
CA PRO A 46 17.54 4.74 -0.65
C PRO A 46 16.92 3.40 -0.21
N MET A 47 16.58 2.57 -1.19
CA MET A 47 16.18 1.19 -0.94
C MET A 47 17.29 0.43 -0.20
N SER A 48 16.91 -0.31 0.85
CA SER A 48 17.82 -1.15 1.62
C SER A 48 17.79 -2.60 1.11
N LEU A 49 18.93 -3.29 1.16
CA LEU A 49 18.99 -4.74 0.93
C LEU A 49 18.30 -5.53 2.05
N GLU A 50 18.16 -4.94 3.24
CA GLU A 50 17.46 -5.52 4.39
C GLU A 50 15.93 -5.43 4.28
N GLY A 51 15.42 -4.77 3.23
CA GLY A 51 14.00 -4.49 3.07
C GLY A 51 13.55 -3.21 3.78
N ASP A 52 12.28 -2.86 3.60
CA ASP A 52 11.66 -1.76 4.33
C ASP A 52 11.04 -2.29 5.64
N PRO A 53 11.21 -1.60 6.79
CA PRO A 53 10.69 -2.08 8.06
C PRO A 53 9.20 -2.41 8.07
N TYR A 54 8.38 -1.64 7.34
CA TYR A 54 6.94 -1.91 7.26
C TYR A 54 6.64 -3.18 6.46
N HIS A 55 7.41 -3.43 5.40
CA HIS A 55 7.31 -4.69 4.65
C HIS A 55 7.68 -5.88 5.54
N ASN A 56 8.81 -5.78 6.24
CA ASN A 56 9.32 -6.86 7.08
C ASN A 56 8.34 -7.18 8.21
N PHE A 57 7.80 -6.17 8.90
CA PHE A 57 6.79 -6.35 9.94
C PHE A 57 5.53 -7.06 9.41
N LEU A 58 5.00 -6.64 8.25
CA LEU A 58 3.83 -7.26 7.66
C LEU A 58 4.07 -8.73 7.27
N LEU A 59 5.27 -9.03 6.78
CA LEU A 59 5.67 -10.37 6.41
C LEU A 59 5.83 -11.26 7.65
N ASP A 60 6.56 -10.79 8.66
CA ASP A 60 6.94 -11.59 9.83
C ASP A 60 5.73 -11.86 10.75
N GLU A 61 4.88 -10.86 10.99
CA GLU A 61 3.77 -10.98 11.94
C GLU A 61 2.48 -11.53 11.31
N PHE A 62 2.26 -11.28 10.01
CA PHE A 62 0.98 -11.58 9.36
C PHE A 62 1.11 -12.40 8.08
N GLY A 63 2.33 -12.67 7.61
CA GLY A 63 2.56 -13.34 6.32
C GLY A 63 2.15 -12.51 5.10
N ILE A 64 2.01 -11.19 5.25
CA ILE A 64 1.55 -10.30 4.19
C ILE A 64 2.73 -9.74 3.40
N GLN A 65 2.81 -10.06 2.11
CA GLN A 65 3.81 -9.51 1.21
C GLN A 65 3.26 -8.29 0.44
N VAL A 66 3.68 -7.10 0.87
CA VAL A 66 3.32 -5.84 0.22
C VAL A 66 4.58 -5.03 -0.10
N PRO A 67 4.86 -4.70 -1.37
CA PRO A 67 6.00 -3.85 -1.71
C PRO A 67 5.87 -2.43 -1.11
N VAL A 68 6.94 -1.99 -0.43
CA VAL A 68 7.10 -0.62 0.07
C VAL A 68 8.27 0.02 -0.67
N PHE A 69 8.00 1.10 -1.40
CA PHE A 69 8.98 1.79 -2.25
C PHE A 69 9.36 3.15 -1.66
N PRO A 70 10.64 3.41 -1.36
CA PRO A 70 11.10 4.74 -1.03
C PRO A 70 11.16 5.62 -2.28
N TRP A 71 10.45 6.75 -2.28
CA TRP A 71 10.53 7.78 -3.31
C TRP A 71 11.19 9.03 -2.74
N ARG A 72 12.53 9.10 -2.89
CA ARG A 72 13.37 10.18 -2.34
C ARG A 72 13.00 11.57 -2.86
N HIS A 73 12.73 11.72 -4.16
CA HIS A 73 12.35 13.02 -4.73
C HIS A 73 11.01 13.57 -4.23
N HIS A 74 10.18 12.72 -3.62
CA HIS A 74 8.93 13.13 -3.00
C HIS A 74 9.00 13.03 -1.46
N ASN A 75 10.12 12.61 -0.87
CA ASN A 75 10.27 12.35 0.56
C ASN A 75 9.11 11.52 1.14
N LYS A 76 8.65 10.52 0.39
CA LYS A 76 7.55 9.63 0.78
C LYS A 76 7.89 8.17 0.48
N ARG A 77 7.23 7.28 1.20
CA ARG A 77 7.17 5.85 0.87
C ARG A 77 5.83 5.54 0.23
N TYR A 78 5.81 4.55 -0.65
CA TYR A 78 4.60 4.09 -1.30
C TYR A 78 4.41 2.60 -1.10
N ILE A 79 3.22 2.22 -0.67
CA ILE A 79 2.72 0.86 -0.74
C ILE A 79 2.13 0.63 -2.13
N ARG A 80 2.42 -0.53 -2.73
CA ARG A 80 1.77 -0.96 -3.98
C ARG A 80 0.94 -2.21 -3.76
N ILE A 81 -0.36 -2.10 -4.01
CA ILE A 81 -1.26 -3.26 -4.04
C ILE A 81 -1.56 -3.69 -5.47
N SER A 82 -1.80 -4.99 -5.63
CA SER A 82 -2.21 -5.62 -6.88
C SER A 82 -3.49 -6.39 -6.63
N ALA A 83 -4.52 -6.14 -7.42
CA ALA A 83 -5.79 -6.86 -7.36
C ALA A 83 -5.86 -7.93 -8.45
N GLN A 84 -6.15 -9.14 -8.03
CA GLN A 84 -6.34 -10.31 -8.89
C GLN A 84 -7.69 -10.97 -8.63
N LEU A 85 -8.05 -11.95 -9.47
CA LEU A 85 -9.34 -12.63 -9.39
C LEU A 85 -9.55 -13.36 -8.06
N TYR A 86 -8.47 -13.78 -7.41
CA TYR A 86 -8.49 -14.48 -6.12
C TYR A 86 -8.51 -13.51 -4.93
N ASN A 87 -8.42 -12.20 -5.17
CA ASN A 87 -8.43 -11.25 -4.06
C ASN A 87 -9.85 -10.89 -3.64
N HIS A 88 -10.01 -10.66 -2.34
CA HIS A 88 -11.25 -10.22 -1.72
C HIS A 88 -11.06 -8.88 -1.01
N VAL A 89 -12.15 -8.13 -0.82
CA VAL A 89 -12.06 -6.78 -0.22
C VAL A 89 -11.52 -6.84 1.21
N GLU A 90 -11.90 -7.89 1.94
CA GLU A 90 -11.54 -8.18 3.32
C GLU A 90 -10.02 -8.34 3.51
N GLU A 91 -9.29 -8.77 2.47
CA GLU A 91 -7.82 -8.82 2.53
C GLU A 91 -7.20 -7.42 2.58
N TYR A 92 -7.80 -6.43 1.90
CA TYR A 92 -7.36 -5.03 1.97
C TYR A 92 -7.77 -4.36 3.28
N GLU A 93 -8.92 -4.74 3.85
CA GLU A 93 -9.33 -4.32 5.19
C GLU A 93 -8.39 -4.88 6.26
N PHE A 94 -8.00 -6.15 6.13
CA PHE A 94 -7.02 -6.78 7.02
C PHE A 94 -5.65 -6.11 6.89
N LEU A 95 -5.17 -5.86 5.67
CA LEU A 95 -3.93 -5.12 5.45
C LEU A 95 -3.99 -3.71 6.09
N ALA A 96 -5.11 -3.01 5.98
CA ALA A 96 -5.32 -1.70 6.60
C ALA A 96 -5.21 -1.76 8.14
N ASP A 97 -5.83 -2.75 8.78
CA ASP A 97 -5.73 -2.98 10.22
C ASP A 97 -4.28 -3.30 10.64
N CYS A 98 -3.59 -4.19 9.93
CA CYS A 98 -2.18 -4.52 10.19
C CYS A 98 -1.25 -3.31 10.06
N LEU A 99 -1.43 -2.49 9.02
CA LEU A 99 -0.66 -1.25 8.83
C LEU A 99 -0.91 -0.23 9.93
N SER A 100 -2.16 -0.11 10.40
CA SER A 100 -2.50 0.82 11.49
C SER A 100 -1.86 0.45 12.82
N ARG A 101 -1.40 -0.80 12.98
CA ARG A 101 -0.68 -1.29 14.17
C ARG A 101 0.84 -1.11 14.08
N SER A 102 1.36 -0.91 12.87
CA SER A 102 2.81 -0.79 12.62
C SER A 102 3.31 0.64 12.56
N LEU A 103 2.39 1.61 12.42
CA LEU A 103 2.62 3.05 12.46
C LEU A 103 2.54 3.59 13.89
#